data_AF-A0A5D0X4F5-F1
#
_entry.id   AF-A0A5D0X4F5-F1
#
_cell.length_a   1.000
_cell.length_b   1.000
_cell.length_c   1.000
_cell.angle_alpha   90.00
_cell.angle_beta   90.00
_cell.angle_gamma   90.00
#
_symmetry.space_group_name_H-M   'P 1'
#
loop_
_entity.id
_entity.type
_entity.pdbx_description
1 polymer ?
#
loop_
_entity_poly.entity_id
_entity_poly.type
_entity_poly.pdbx_seq_one_letter_code
_entity_poly.pdbx_strand_id
1 'polypeptide(L)'
;MVERKNRERIARSKGSQPVVFENETVDALASMVLSLMGEVVVLKDRLDANERLLAAAGLHGPANVDSFAPDAAAKAYRAGYREGIYDRVLGAGRDKLVPQALAEQQEYEGVLDAVTRD
;
A
#
# COMPACT_ATOMS: atom_id res chain seq x y z
N MET A 1 -9.32 -23.95 -20.47
CA MET A 1 -8.54 -22.84 -19.87
C MET A 1 -9.14 -21.55 -20.41
N VAL A 2 -9.98 -20.86 -19.63
CA VAL A 2 -10.61 -19.60 -20.08
C VAL A 2 -9.62 -18.47 -19.83
N GLU A 3 -9.00 -17.97 -20.89
CA GLU A 3 -8.18 -16.78 -20.85
C GLU A 3 -9.08 -15.57 -20.55
N ARG A 4 -9.19 -15.18 -19.28
CA ARG A 4 -9.86 -13.94 -18.87
C ARG A 4 -8.99 -12.75 -19.24
N LYS A 5 -8.91 -12.46 -20.54
CA LYS A 5 -8.29 -11.24 -21.05
C LYS A 5 -9.27 -10.10 -20.77
N ASN A 6 -9.00 -9.30 -19.73
CA ASN A 6 -9.71 -8.04 -19.44
C ASN A 6 -9.56 -7.08 -20.64
N ARG A 7 -10.37 -7.27 -21.68
CA ARG A 7 -10.36 -6.48 -22.92
C ARG A 7 -10.93 -5.07 -22.74
N GLU A 8 -11.55 -4.78 -21.60
CA GLU A 8 -12.15 -3.47 -21.32
C GLU A 8 -11.10 -2.40 -20.94
N ARG A 9 -9.86 -2.78 -20.63
CA ARG A 9 -8.88 -1.87 -20.03
C ARG A 9 -7.95 -1.16 -21.02
N ILE A 10 -8.34 -0.82 -22.25
CA ILE A 10 -7.55 0.15 -23.05
C ILE A 10 -8.43 1.00 -23.99
N ALA A 11 -9.49 1.61 -23.48
CA ALA A 11 -9.99 2.84 -24.08
C ALA A 11 -9.53 4.01 -23.20
N ARG A 12 -8.31 4.52 -23.45
CA ARG A 12 -7.88 5.79 -22.86
C ARG A 12 -8.49 6.92 -23.69
N SER A 13 -9.24 7.81 -23.06
CA SER A 13 -9.72 9.03 -23.72
C SER A 13 -8.53 9.78 -24.32
N LYS A 14 -8.60 10.09 -25.62
CA LYS A 14 -7.57 10.89 -26.30
C LYS A 14 -7.76 12.35 -25.90
N GLY A 15 -6.99 12.83 -24.93
CA GLY A 15 -6.99 14.22 -24.45
C GLY A 15 -6.09 14.38 -23.22
N SER A 16 -5.69 15.62 -22.92
CA SER A 16 -5.09 15.93 -21.61
C SER A 16 -6.10 15.58 -20.53
N GLN A 17 -5.72 14.79 -19.51
CA GLN A 17 -6.62 14.55 -18.39
C GLN A 17 -6.85 15.87 -17.65
N PRO A 18 -8.11 16.27 -17.38
CA PRO A 18 -8.35 17.48 -16.61
C PRO A 18 -7.75 17.31 -15.21
N VAL A 19 -7.06 18.35 -14.74
CA VAL A 19 -6.59 18.43 -13.35
C VAL A 19 -7.81 18.72 -12.47
N VAL A 20 -8.14 17.80 -11.57
CA VAL A 20 -9.33 17.84 -10.70
C VAL A 20 -8.99 18.43 -9.34
N PHE A 21 -7.83 18.10 -8.78
CA PHE A 21 -7.32 18.60 -7.50
C PHE A 21 -6.36 19.78 -7.70
N GLU A 22 -5.60 20.11 -6.67
CA GLU A 22 -4.74 21.31 -6.63
C GLU A 22 -3.67 21.33 -7.73
N ASN A 23 -3.12 20.17 -8.10
CA ASN A 23 -2.11 20.05 -9.14
C ASN A 23 -2.06 18.60 -9.70
N GLU A 24 -1.34 18.44 -10.81
CA GLU A 24 -1.15 17.15 -11.50
C GLU A 24 -0.55 16.06 -10.61
N THR A 25 0.28 16.41 -9.62
CA THR A 25 0.90 15.44 -8.71
C THR A 25 -0.14 14.84 -7.76
N VAL A 26 -1.05 15.66 -7.22
CA VAL A 26 -2.14 15.22 -6.36
C VAL A 26 -3.12 14.34 -7.14
N ASP A 27 -3.46 14.72 -8.37
CA ASP A 27 -4.29 13.93 -9.28
C ASP A 27 -3.68 12.55 -9.60
N ALA A 28 -2.37 12.52 -9.87
CA ALA A 28 -1.65 11.29 -10.13
C ALA A 28 -1.66 10.38 -8.89
N LEU A 29 -1.42 10.93 -7.69
CA LEU A 29 -1.48 10.18 -6.45
C LEU A 29 -2.89 9.63 -6.19
N ALA A 30 -3.93 10.44 -6.34
CA ALA A 30 -5.32 10.00 -6.18
C ALA A 30 -5.66 8.87 -7.17
N SER A 31 -5.24 9.00 -8.43
CA SER A 31 -5.42 7.97 -9.46
C SER A 31 -4.70 6.66 -9.12
N MET A 32 -3.49 6.74 -8.56
CA MET A 32 -2.74 5.57 -8.09
C MET A 32 -3.46 4.89 -6.94
N VAL A 33 -3.96 5.64 -5.95
CA VAL A 33 -4.69 5.11 -4.79
C VAL A 33 -5.99 4.43 -5.24
N LEU A 34 -6.77 5.06 -6.11
CA LEU A 34 -8.02 4.49 -6.64
C LEU A 34 -7.76 3.20 -7.44
N SER A 35 -6.70 3.19 -8.26
CA SER A 35 -6.30 2.01 -9.00
C SER A 35 -5.89 0.87 -8.05
N LEU A 36 -5.09 1.18 -7.03
CA LEU A 36 -4.67 0.20 -6.03
C LEU A 36 -5.87 -0.35 -5.24
N MET A 37 -6.83 0.50 -4.87
CA MET A 37 -8.07 0.07 -4.22
C MET A 37 -8.83 -0.95 -5.07
N GLY A 38 -8.92 -0.71 -6.39
CA GLY A 38 -9.53 -1.67 -7.31
C GLY A 38 -8.84 -3.04 -7.29
N GLU A 39 -7.51 -3.06 -7.30
CA GLU A 39 -6.74 -4.31 -7.20
C GLU A 39 -6.91 -5.00 -5.84
N VAL A 40 -7.01 -4.24 -4.74
CA VAL A 40 -7.29 -4.79 -3.39
C VAL A 40 -8.67 -5.44 -3.32
N VAL A 41 -9.69 -4.83 -3.93
CA VAL A 41 -11.03 -5.42 -4.02
C VAL A 41 -11.00 -6.73 -4.80
N VAL A 42 -10.30 -6.78 -5.95
CA VAL A 42 -10.15 -8.02 -6.72
C VAL A 42 -9.44 -9.11 -5.89
N LEU A 43 -8.42 -8.76 -5.11
CA LEU A 43 -7.76 -9.71 -4.21
C LEU A 43 -8.70 -10.21 -3.11
N LYS A 44 -9.53 -9.33 -2.53
CA LYS A 44 -10.54 -9.71 -1.53
C LYS A 44 -11.60 -10.64 -2.10
N ASP A 45 -12.11 -10.36 -3.30
CA ASP A 45 -13.09 -11.21 -3.99
C ASP A 45 -12.50 -12.59 -4.31
N ARG A 46 -11.24 -12.62 -4.74
CA ARG A 46 -10.54 -13.90 -4.97
C ARG A 46 -10.34 -14.69 -3.68
N LEU A 47 -10.08 -14.02 -2.55
CA LEU A 47 -9.94 -14.69 -1.26
C LEU A 47 -11.27 -15.26 -0.78
N ASP A 48 -12.36 -14.47 -0.81
CA ASP A 48 -13.73 -14.94 -0.47
C ASP A 48 -14.13 -16.15 -1.33
N ALA A 49 -13.85 -16.10 -2.64
CA ALA A 49 -14.13 -17.23 -3.52
C ALA A 49 -13.37 -18.50 -3.09
N ASN A 50 -12.10 -18.39 -2.70
CA ASN A 50 -11.33 -19.55 -2.21
C ASN A 50 -11.92 -20.09 -0.90
N GLU A 51 -12.25 -19.23 0.06
CA GLU A 51 -12.84 -19.64 1.34
C GLU A 51 -14.17 -20.38 1.15
N ARG A 52 -15.03 -19.89 0.24
CA ARG A 52 -16.31 -20.55 -0.08
C ARG A 52 -16.13 -21.87 -0.83
N LEU A 53 -15.19 -21.94 -1.76
CA LEU A 53 -14.88 -23.18 -2.49
C LEU A 53 -14.30 -24.25 -1.56
N LEU A 54 -13.46 -23.87 -0.60
CA LEU A 54 -12.91 -24.76 0.41
C LEU A 54 -14.01 -25.28 1.35
N ALA A 55 -14.92 -24.41 1.79
CA ALA A 55 -16.08 -24.81 2.57
C ALA A 55 -16.96 -25.81 1.79
N ALA A 56 -17.22 -25.55 0.51
CA ALA A 56 -17.98 -26.46 -0.35
C ALA A 56 -17.30 -27.82 -0.55
N ALA A 57 -15.97 -27.87 -0.45
CA ALA A 57 -15.18 -29.10 -0.47
C ALA A 57 -15.10 -29.81 0.90
N GLY A 58 -15.79 -29.31 1.93
CA GLY A 58 -15.77 -29.88 3.29
C GLY A 58 -14.53 -29.52 4.11
N LEU A 59 -13.78 -28.49 3.71
CA LEU A 59 -12.63 -27.95 4.43
C LEU A 59 -13.05 -26.73 5.27
N HIS A 60 -12.11 -25.81 5.54
CA HIS A 60 -12.38 -24.59 6.29
C HIS A 60 -13.18 -23.58 5.44
N GLY A 61 -14.00 -22.77 6.11
CA GLY A 61 -14.76 -21.69 5.49
C GLY A 61 -14.43 -20.30 6.05
N PRO A 62 -15.18 -19.26 5.64
CA PRO A 62 -14.93 -17.88 6.04
C PRO A 62 -14.86 -17.68 7.56
N ALA A 63 -15.78 -18.28 8.32
CA ALA A 63 -15.81 -18.18 9.78
C ALA A 63 -14.53 -18.75 10.45
N ASN A 64 -13.88 -19.74 9.84
CA ASN A 64 -12.61 -20.27 10.35
C ASN A 64 -11.45 -19.30 10.11
N VAL A 65 -11.48 -18.56 8.99
CA VAL A 65 -10.47 -17.53 8.70
C VAL A 65 -10.64 -16.35 9.66
N ASP A 66 -11.89 -15.91 9.90
CA ASP A 66 -12.19 -14.80 10.82
C ASP A 66 -11.79 -15.12 12.27
N SER A 67 -11.93 -16.38 12.69
CA SER A 67 -11.53 -16.84 14.03
C SER A 67 -10.08 -17.34 14.11
N PHE A 68 -9.32 -17.30 13.01
CA PHE A 68 -7.97 -17.84 12.96
C PHE A 68 -7.03 -17.04 13.86
N ALA A 69 -6.54 -17.69 14.91
CA ALA A 69 -5.50 -17.16 15.79
C ALA A 69 -4.12 -17.68 15.33
N PRO A 70 -3.26 -16.84 14.72
CA PRO A 70 -1.94 -17.28 14.28
C PRO A 70 -1.06 -17.64 15.48
N ASP A 71 -0.31 -18.73 15.34
CA ASP A 71 0.71 -19.14 16.31
C ASP A 71 1.93 -18.21 16.26
N ALA A 72 2.91 -18.47 17.14
CA ALA A 72 4.13 -17.67 17.22
C ALA A 72 4.95 -17.72 15.91
N ALA A 73 5.00 -18.87 15.24
CA ALA A 73 5.76 -19.05 14.00
C ALA A 73 5.14 -18.24 12.85
N ALA A 74 3.82 -18.33 12.67
CA ALA A 74 3.07 -17.57 11.68
C ALA A 74 3.17 -16.06 11.92
N LYS A 75 3.15 -15.62 13.19
CA LYS A 75 3.36 -14.21 13.54
C LYS A 75 4.77 -13.73 13.16
N ALA A 76 5.81 -14.49 13.51
CA ALA A 76 7.19 -14.15 13.20
C ALA A 76 7.44 -14.08 11.69
N TYR A 77 6.94 -15.07 10.94
CA TYR A 77 7.01 -15.07 9.47
C TYR A 77 6.36 -13.82 8.86
N ARG A 78 5.13 -13.49 9.30
CA ARG A 78 4.41 -12.30 8.82
C ARG A 78 5.11 -11.00 9.20
N ALA A 79 5.74 -10.93 10.38
CA ALA A 79 6.51 -9.76 10.79
C ALA A 79 7.70 -9.53 9.85
N GLY A 80 8.55 -10.54 9.65
CA GLY A 80 9.70 -10.43 8.75
C GLY A 80 9.29 -10.09 7.31
N TYR A 81 8.18 -10.66 6.83
CA TYR A 81 7.65 -10.32 5.51
C TYR A 81 7.17 -8.85 5.42
N ARG A 82 6.49 -8.33 6.45
CA ARG A 82 6.07 -6.92 6.48
C ARG A 82 7.25 -5.97 6.52
N GLU A 83 8.27 -6.24 7.34
CA GLU A 83 9.49 -5.43 7.39
C GLU A 83 10.14 -5.34 6.00
N GLY A 84 10.30 -6.46 5.31
CA GLY A 84 10.85 -6.47 3.95
C GLY A 84 9.99 -5.75 2.90
N ILE A 85 8.66 -5.64 3.11
CA ILE A 85 7.79 -4.81 2.27
C ILE A 85 8.02 -3.34 2.59
N TYR A 86 8.03 -2.96 3.87
CA TYR A 86 8.24 -1.57 4.28
C TYR A 86 9.58 -1.04 3.80
N ASP A 87 10.66 -1.80 3.95
CA ASP A 87 11.96 -1.38 3.42
C ASP A 87 11.94 -1.21 1.89
N ARG A 88 11.26 -2.09 1.15
CA ARG A 88 11.21 -1.96 -0.32
C ARG A 88 10.33 -0.80 -0.80
N VAL A 89 9.18 -0.59 -0.15
CA VAL A 89 8.18 0.41 -0.58
C VAL A 89 8.51 1.78 -0.03
N LEU A 90 8.86 1.86 1.25
CA LEU A 90 9.12 3.12 1.96
C LEU A 90 10.61 3.47 2.00
N GLY A 91 11.52 2.50 1.87
CA GLY A 91 12.97 2.75 1.95
C GLY A 91 13.45 3.77 0.92
N ALA A 92 12.96 3.72 -0.32
CA ALA A 92 13.32 4.72 -1.33
C ALA A 92 12.86 6.15 -0.98
N GLY A 93 11.75 6.29 -0.23
CA GLY A 93 11.29 7.56 0.32
C GLY A 93 12.12 7.98 1.53
N ARG A 94 12.33 7.06 2.48
CA ARG A 94 13.19 7.26 3.66
C ARG A 94 14.57 7.77 3.26
N ASP A 95 15.25 7.07 2.36
CA ASP A 95 16.63 7.38 1.98
C ASP A 95 16.75 8.74 1.28
N LYS A 96 15.67 9.23 0.64
CA LYS A 96 15.63 10.55 0.00
C LYS A 96 15.19 11.67 0.94
N LEU A 97 14.23 11.41 1.82
CA LEU A 97 13.57 12.42 2.65
C LEU A 97 14.23 12.60 4.03
N VAL A 98 14.75 11.52 4.61
CA VAL A 98 15.36 11.56 5.96
C VAL A 98 16.59 12.47 6.03
N PRO A 99 17.53 12.44 5.06
CA PRO A 99 18.69 13.33 5.13
C PRO A 99 18.30 14.81 5.13
N GLN A 100 17.31 15.20 4.33
CA GLN A 100 16.83 16.58 4.28
C GLN A 100 16.12 16.97 5.58
N ALA A 101 15.20 16.13 6.06
CA ALA A 101 14.49 16.40 7.31
C ALA A 101 15.44 16.53 8.51
N LEU A 102 16.49 15.69 8.57
CA LEU A 102 17.52 15.78 9.61
C LEU A 102 18.34 17.08 9.50
N ALA A 103 18.67 17.52 8.28
CA ALA A 103 19.39 18.77 8.07
C ALA A 103 18.56 19.98 8.51
N GLU A 104 17.28 20.03 8.15
CA GLU A 104 16.34 21.08 8.57
C GLU A 104 16.19 21.12 10.10
N GLN A 105 16.15 19.95 10.75
CA GLN A 105 16.05 19.84 12.20
C GLN A 105 17.33 20.31 12.91
N GLN A 106 18.51 19.96 12.38
CA GLN A 106 19.80 20.43 12.90
C GLN A 106 19.98 21.95 12.75
N GLU A 107 19.52 22.52 11.64
CA GLU A 107 19.54 23.97 11.41
C GLU A 107 18.64 24.69 12.42
N TYR A 108 17.42 24.17 12.64
CA TYR A 108 16.52 24.70 13.66
C TYR A 108 17.13 24.65 15.07
N GLU A 109 17.71 23.51 15.46
CA GLU A 109 18.38 23.36 16.77
C GLU A 109 19.56 24.34 16.91
N GLY A 110 20.36 24.53 15.85
CA GLY A 110 21.45 25.50 15.85
C GLY A 110 20.98 26.95 16.03
N VAL A 111 19.86 27.33 15.40
CA VAL A 111 19.23 28.63 15.60
C VAL A 111 18.69 28.77 17.03
N LEU A 112 18.08 27.73 17.57
CA LEU A 112 17.56 27.73 18.93
C LEU A 112 18.67 27.93 19.97
N ASP A 113 19.79 27.22 19.80
CA ASP A 113 20.97 27.34 20.64
C ASP A 113 21.59 28.74 20.58
N ALA A 114 21.61 29.37 19.41
CA ALA A 114 22.09 30.75 19.25
C ALA A 114 21.20 31.76 19.98
N VAL A 115 19.88 31.60 19.92
CA VAL A 115 18.91 32.50 20.57
C VAL A 115 18.84 32.28 22.09
N THR A 116 19.12 31.07 22.58
CA THR A 116 19.02 30.74 24.00
C THR A 116 20.32 31.03 24.79
N ARG A 117 21.42 31.34 24.10
CA ARG A 117 22.72 31.67 24.71
C ARG A 117 23.00 33.18 24.84
N ASP A 118 22.15 34.03 24.26
CA ASP A 118 22.08 35.48 24.53
C ASP A 118 21.14 35.77 25.70
#